data_AF-A0AAW0GA03-F1
#
_entry.id   AF-A0AAW0GA03-F1
#
_cell.length_a   1.000
_cell.length_b   1.000
_cell.length_c   1.000
_cell.angle_alpha   90.00
_cell.angle_beta   90.00
_cell.angle_gamma   90.00
#
_symmetry.space_group_name_H-M   'P 1'
#
loop_
_entity.id
_entity.type
_entity.pdbx_description
1 polymer ?
#
loop_
_entity_poly.entity_id
_entity_poly.type
_entity_poly.pdbx_seq_one_letter_code
_entity_poly.pdbx_strand_id
1 'polypeptide(L)'
;MPQTSKKRKSSGKSKRQGQTPSDVLRDIASKVKTEAFIDLLDNYLYPALDELSMAAQWHILESLDLAQDTIKAAKWEGDIDYDGYEKRLNEMVKDLVAHVKHDMWDGYEDQGMMMVDISDEISGWLSTLWEAGVEKGQEIDLVHESLELCVEIVREAENCGSRLDFSETSCDVTITDTSGKLIYENSSNLMQSIAWVWKELLVSAASKKRSVSTLISDIEHLGIKKDVYDYLHRGDEKKQRNGLSYWDDHWTPEMRATAIMLLDKQNKG
;
A
#
# COMPACT_ATOMS: atom_id res chain seq x y z
N MET A 1 -15.76 -85.92 10.52
CA MET A 1 -16.13 -84.85 11.49
C MET A 1 -15.31 -83.60 11.18
N PRO A 2 -15.89 -82.40 11.29
CA PRO A 2 -15.61 -81.30 10.37
C PRO A 2 -14.42 -80.43 10.81
N GLN A 3 -13.54 -80.11 9.85
CA GLN A 3 -12.55 -79.05 9.97
C GLN A 3 -13.25 -77.69 9.89
N THR A 4 -13.22 -76.93 10.98
CA THR A 4 -13.70 -75.55 11.02
C THR A 4 -12.67 -74.62 10.39
N SER A 5 -12.96 -74.20 9.16
CA SER A 5 -12.24 -73.17 8.43
C SER A 5 -12.52 -71.79 9.04
N LYS A 6 -11.52 -71.23 9.73
CA LYS A 6 -11.54 -69.85 10.23
C LYS A 6 -11.46 -68.87 9.05
N LYS A 7 -12.58 -68.21 8.74
CA LYS A 7 -12.63 -67.02 7.86
C LYS A 7 -11.80 -65.89 8.48
N ARG A 8 -10.71 -65.54 7.82
CA ARG A 8 -9.93 -64.31 8.05
C ARG A 8 -10.78 -63.11 7.63
N LYS A 9 -11.16 -62.23 8.58
CA LYS A 9 -11.73 -60.92 8.29
C LYS A 9 -10.66 -60.08 7.58
N SER A 10 -10.93 -59.65 6.35
CA SER A 10 -10.11 -58.65 5.66
C SER A 10 -10.30 -57.31 6.35
N SER A 11 -9.19 -56.75 6.84
CA SER A 11 -9.12 -55.40 7.40
C SER A 11 -9.41 -54.35 6.32
N GLY A 12 -10.08 -53.28 6.72
CA GLY A 12 -10.66 -52.26 5.85
C GLY A 12 -9.70 -51.66 4.84
N LYS A 13 -10.11 -51.68 3.57
CA LYS A 13 -9.57 -50.82 2.53
C LYS A 13 -9.86 -49.36 2.89
N SER A 14 -8.79 -48.57 2.88
CA SER A 14 -8.74 -47.13 3.19
C SER A 14 -9.81 -46.33 2.43
N LYS A 15 -10.66 -45.64 3.18
CA LYS A 15 -11.80 -44.82 2.72
C LYS A 15 -11.39 -43.40 2.26
N ARG A 16 -10.16 -43.21 1.76
CA ARG A 16 -9.61 -41.89 1.40
C ARG A 16 -9.66 -41.54 -0.10
N GLN A 17 -10.43 -42.27 -0.90
CA GLN A 17 -10.59 -41.91 -2.32
C GLN A 17 -11.44 -40.63 -2.45
N GLY A 18 -10.81 -39.56 -2.95
CA GLY A 18 -11.48 -38.30 -3.29
C GLY A 18 -11.37 -37.18 -2.25
N GLN A 19 -10.68 -37.38 -1.13
CA GLN A 19 -10.43 -36.30 -0.17
C GLN A 19 -9.15 -35.55 -0.52
N THR A 20 -9.23 -34.21 -0.53
CA THR A 20 -8.05 -33.36 -0.68
C THR A 20 -7.34 -33.16 0.67
N PRO A 21 -6.05 -32.80 0.69
CA PRO A 21 -5.36 -32.47 1.94
C PRO A 21 -6.07 -31.38 2.76
N SER A 22 -6.65 -30.39 2.10
CA SER A 22 -7.41 -29.32 2.76
C SER A 22 -8.70 -29.82 3.40
N ASP A 23 -9.41 -30.78 2.80
CA ASP A 23 -10.60 -31.40 3.40
C ASP A 23 -10.25 -32.11 4.72
N VAL A 24 -9.13 -32.83 4.73
CA VAL A 24 -8.66 -33.55 5.92
C VAL A 24 -8.21 -32.57 7.01
N LEU A 25 -7.47 -31.52 6.65
CA LEU A 25 -7.02 -30.51 7.61
C LEU A 25 -8.20 -29.75 8.22
N ARG A 26 -9.22 -29.38 7.44
CA ARG A 26 -10.44 -28.75 7.95
C ARG A 26 -11.22 -29.67 8.90
N ASP A 27 -11.35 -30.95 8.54
CA ASP A 27 -12.01 -31.94 9.41
C ASP A 27 -11.29 -32.09 10.75
N ILE A 28 -9.95 -32.15 10.74
CA ILE A 28 -9.15 -32.18 11.97
C ILE A 28 -9.34 -30.90 12.76
N ALA A 29 -9.16 -29.72 12.14
CA ALA A 29 -9.30 -28.42 12.79
C ALA A 29 -10.67 -28.25 13.49
N SER A 30 -11.74 -28.82 12.91
CA SER A 30 -13.09 -28.76 13.51
C SER A 30 -13.28 -29.62 14.76
N LYS A 31 -12.37 -30.57 15.03
CA LYS A 31 -12.51 -31.59 16.10
C LYS A 31 -11.55 -31.39 17.27
N VAL A 32 -10.53 -30.57 17.09
CA VAL A 32 -9.50 -30.35 18.12
C VAL A 32 -9.46 -28.88 18.54
N LYS A 33 -8.90 -28.62 19.71
CA LYS A 33 -8.60 -27.25 20.16
C LYS A 33 -7.42 -26.69 19.38
N THR A 34 -7.32 -25.35 19.29
CA THR A 34 -6.29 -24.64 18.54
C THR A 34 -4.87 -25.08 18.90
N GLU A 35 -4.55 -25.19 20.18
CA GLU A 35 -3.21 -25.57 20.63
C GLU A 35 -2.85 -27.00 20.18
N ALA A 36 -3.79 -27.93 20.35
CA ALA A 36 -3.62 -29.31 19.89
C ALA A 36 -3.57 -29.42 18.36
N PHE A 37 -4.22 -28.49 17.63
CA PHE A 37 -4.11 -28.42 16.18
C PHE A 37 -2.71 -27.97 15.75
N ILE A 38 -2.17 -26.93 16.38
CA ILE A 38 -0.80 -26.45 16.12
C ILE A 38 0.21 -27.57 16.39
N ASP A 39 0.09 -28.27 17.52
CA ASP A 39 0.95 -29.43 17.82
C ASP A 39 0.88 -30.51 16.72
N LEU A 40 -0.29 -30.74 16.14
CA LEU A 40 -0.44 -31.69 15.02
C LEU A 40 0.23 -31.18 13.74
N LEU A 41 0.16 -29.89 13.46
CA LEU A 41 0.84 -29.29 12.31
C LEU A 41 2.36 -29.41 12.49
N ASP A 42 2.89 -29.04 13.65
CA ASP A 42 4.33 -29.09 13.98
C ASP A 42 4.90 -30.50 13.88
N ASN A 43 4.19 -31.50 14.41
CA ASN A 43 4.71 -32.85 14.50
C ASN A 43 4.51 -33.69 13.24
N TYR A 44 3.55 -33.33 12.37
CA TYR A 44 3.16 -34.19 11.24
C TYR A 44 3.09 -33.47 9.91
N LEU A 45 2.55 -32.25 9.84
CA LEU A 45 2.38 -31.58 8.56
C LEU A 45 3.65 -30.85 8.13
N TYR A 46 4.23 -30.01 8.98
CA TYR A 46 5.40 -29.20 8.62
C TYR A 46 6.59 -30.05 8.16
N PRO A 47 6.99 -31.15 8.85
CA PRO A 47 8.05 -32.02 8.36
C PRO A 47 7.74 -32.61 6.98
N ALA A 48 6.48 -32.97 6.72
CA ALA A 48 6.08 -33.50 5.42
C ALA A 48 6.11 -32.44 4.30
N LEU A 49 5.89 -31.16 4.64
CA LEU A 49 6.07 -30.05 3.69
C LEU A 49 7.55 -29.80 3.40
N ASP A 50 8.41 -29.92 4.41
CA ASP A 50 9.86 -29.76 4.29
C ASP A 50 10.54 -30.88 3.46
N GLU A 51 9.87 -32.03 3.33
CA GLU A 51 10.31 -33.14 2.47
C GLU A 51 9.84 -33.04 1.01
N LEU A 52 9.01 -32.05 0.66
CA LEU A 52 8.54 -31.86 -0.71
C LEU A 52 9.68 -31.46 -1.67
N SER A 53 9.42 -31.58 -2.98
CA SER A 53 10.36 -31.06 -3.97
C SER A 53 10.47 -29.53 -3.88
N MET A 54 11.65 -28.99 -4.21
CA MET A 54 11.89 -27.54 -4.24
C MET A 54 10.81 -26.76 -5.01
N ALA A 55 10.34 -27.28 -6.15
CA ALA A 55 9.30 -26.64 -6.93
C ALA A 55 7.94 -26.58 -6.20
N ALA A 56 7.58 -27.64 -5.48
CA ALA A 56 6.36 -27.67 -4.68
C ALA A 56 6.48 -26.78 -3.44
N GLN A 57 7.64 -26.78 -2.78
CA GLN A 57 7.94 -25.88 -1.67
C GLN A 57 7.82 -24.41 -2.09
N TRP A 58 8.38 -24.05 -3.24
CA TRP A 58 8.31 -22.69 -3.77
C TRP A 58 6.86 -22.24 -4.01
N HIS A 59 6.04 -23.09 -4.63
CA HIS A 59 4.62 -22.79 -4.83
C HIS A 59 3.86 -22.63 -3.50
N ILE A 60 4.21 -23.42 -2.47
CA ILE A 60 3.61 -23.29 -1.13
C ILE A 60 4.04 -21.98 -0.47
N LEU A 61 5.31 -21.62 -0.54
CA LEU A 61 5.82 -20.35 -0.01
C LEU A 61 5.13 -19.15 -0.67
N GLU A 62 5.01 -19.12 -2.00
CA GLU A 62 4.26 -18.06 -2.70
C GLU A 62 2.80 -17.97 -2.22
N SER A 63 2.16 -19.10 -1.95
CA SER A 63 0.79 -19.13 -1.43
C SER A 63 0.69 -18.66 0.02
N LEU A 64 1.71 -18.95 0.84
CA LEU A 64 1.80 -18.51 2.23
C LEU A 64 2.08 -17.01 2.33
N ASP A 65 2.92 -16.46 1.44
CA ASP A 65 3.18 -15.01 1.37
C ASP A 65 1.87 -14.26 1.09
N LEU A 66 1.07 -14.72 0.12
CA LEU A 66 -0.26 -14.16 -0.17
C LEU A 66 -1.22 -14.25 1.04
N ALA A 67 -1.20 -15.37 1.76
CA ALA A 67 -2.03 -15.55 2.96
C ALA A 67 -1.56 -14.65 4.10
N GLN A 68 -0.26 -14.48 4.28
CA GLN A 68 0.32 -13.62 5.30
C GLN A 68 0.03 -12.14 5.02
N ASP A 69 0.09 -11.72 3.75
CA ASP A 69 -0.35 -10.38 3.33
C ASP A 69 -1.84 -10.16 3.60
N THR A 70 -2.67 -11.18 3.38
CA THR A 70 -4.10 -11.13 3.70
C THR A 70 -4.35 -11.00 5.21
N ILE A 71 -3.58 -11.70 6.05
CA ILE A 71 -3.67 -11.62 7.51
C ILE A 71 -3.15 -10.26 8.02
N LYS A 72 -2.07 -9.74 7.44
CA LYS A 72 -1.54 -8.40 7.75
C LYS A 72 -2.56 -7.32 7.40
N ALA A 73 -3.20 -7.44 6.24
CA ALA A 73 -4.32 -6.58 5.88
C ALA A 73 -5.45 -6.68 6.92
N ALA A 74 -5.88 -7.89 7.29
CA ALA A 74 -6.94 -8.07 8.28
C ALA A 74 -6.61 -7.50 9.70
N LYS A 75 -5.37 -7.06 9.97
CA LYS A 75 -4.91 -6.48 11.23
C LYS A 75 -4.73 -4.96 11.22
N TRP A 76 -5.01 -4.26 10.12
CA TRP A 76 -5.08 -2.81 10.16
C TRP A 76 -6.27 -2.38 11.01
N GLU A 77 -5.96 -1.77 12.15
CA GLU A 77 -6.94 -1.14 13.06
C GLU A 77 -7.00 0.38 12.84
N GLY A 78 -6.21 0.91 11.90
CA GLY A 78 -6.26 2.31 11.50
C GLY A 78 -7.52 2.60 10.69
N ASP A 79 -8.03 3.81 10.82
CA ASP A 79 -9.16 4.31 10.04
C ASP A 79 -8.65 5.50 9.23
N ILE A 80 -8.90 5.53 7.92
CA ILE A 80 -8.65 6.74 7.12
C ILE A 80 -9.82 7.69 7.40
N ASP A 81 -9.59 8.68 8.27
CA ASP A 81 -10.55 9.74 8.61
C ASP A 81 -10.78 10.71 7.44
N TYR A 82 -11.28 10.22 6.32
CA TYR A 82 -11.52 11.01 5.10
C TYR A 82 -12.43 12.20 5.39
N ASP A 83 -13.61 11.95 5.97
CA ASP A 83 -14.60 12.99 6.26
C ASP A 83 -14.02 14.09 7.18
N GLY A 84 -13.21 13.69 8.18
CA GLY A 84 -12.57 14.62 9.08
C GLY A 84 -11.51 15.46 8.39
N TYR A 85 -10.64 14.85 7.57
CA TYR A 85 -9.63 15.58 6.80
C TYR A 85 -10.24 16.46 5.72
N GLU A 86 -11.22 15.97 4.96
CA GLU A 86 -11.97 16.75 3.96
C GLU A 86 -12.53 18.01 4.60
N LYS A 87 -13.23 17.88 5.72
CA LYS A 87 -13.80 19.04 6.41
C LYS A 87 -12.72 20.02 6.87
N ARG A 88 -11.67 19.54 7.55
CA ARG A 88 -10.62 20.40 8.12
C ARG A 88 -9.85 21.13 7.02
N LEU A 89 -9.39 20.44 5.99
CA LEU A 89 -8.61 21.02 4.90
C LEU A 89 -9.44 22.06 4.11
N ASN A 90 -10.72 21.76 3.82
CA ASN A 90 -11.61 22.73 3.18
C ASN A 90 -11.84 23.98 4.05
N GLU A 91 -11.98 23.83 5.37
CA GLU A 91 -12.08 24.95 6.29
C GLU A 91 -10.81 25.81 6.26
N MET A 92 -9.62 25.18 6.31
CA MET A 92 -8.33 25.88 6.26
C MET A 92 -8.12 26.66 4.96
N VAL A 93 -8.39 26.06 3.80
CA VAL A 93 -8.29 26.74 2.50
C VAL A 93 -9.29 27.88 2.40
N LYS A 94 -10.53 27.67 2.87
CA LYS A 94 -11.55 28.71 2.88
C LYS A 94 -11.13 29.91 3.73
N ASP A 95 -10.53 29.67 4.89
CA ASP A 95 -10.01 30.72 5.76
C ASP A 95 -8.84 31.46 5.11
N LEU A 96 -7.91 30.75 4.45
CA LEU A 96 -6.84 31.36 3.64
C LEU A 96 -7.42 32.26 2.54
N VAL A 97 -8.37 31.76 1.74
CA VAL A 97 -9.02 32.51 0.66
C VAL A 97 -9.75 33.74 1.19
N ALA A 98 -10.41 33.64 2.35
CA ALA A 98 -11.06 34.77 2.99
C ALA A 98 -10.04 35.81 3.45
N HIS A 99 -8.91 35.37 4.03
CA HIS A 99 -7.84 36.22 4.50
C HIS A 99 -7.18 37.00 3.34
N VAL A 100 -6.82 36.30 2.25
CA VAL A 100 -6.26 36.92 1.04
C VAL A 100 -7.19 38.00 0.46
N LYS A 101 -8.51 37.76 0.47
CA LYS A 101 -9.50 38.75 -0.02
C LYS A 101 -9.59 39.99 0.86
N HIS A 102 -9.42 39.85 2.18
CA HIS A 102 -9.55 40.95 3.12
C HIS A 102 -8.26 41.76 3.25
N ASP A 103 -7.11 41.10 3.25
CA ASP A 103 -5.81 41.70 3.49
C ASP A 103 -4.73 41.12 2.55
N MET A 104 -4.91 41.38 1.25
CA MET A 104 -4.05 40.84 0.19
C MET A 104 -2.60 41.36 0.26
N TRP A 105 -2.40 42.60 0.70
CA TRP A 105 -1.13 43.30 0.56
C TRP A 105 -0.26 43.26 1.81
N ASP A 106 -0.87 43.46 2.99
CA ASP A 106 -0.15 43.62 4.25
C ASP A 106 -0.19 42.31 5.07
N GLY A 107 -1.19 41.45 4.86
CA GLY A 107 -1.36 40.18 5.55
C GLY A 107 -0.58 38.99 4.99
N TYR A 108 0.45 39.21 4.15
CA TYR A 108 1.14 38.11 3.44
C TYR A 108 1.88 37.15 4.39
N GLU A 109 2.38 37.63 5.54
CA GLU A 109 3.04 36.76 6.53
C GLU A 109 2.06 35.77 7.15
N ASP A 110 0.87 36.24 7.53
CA ASP A 110 -0.21 35.40 8.06
C ASP A 110 -0.74 34.43 6.99
N GLN A 111 -0.84 34.87 5.72
CA GLN A 111 -1.16 33.99 4.60
C GLN A 111 -0.13 32.86 4.48
N GLY A 112 1.16 33.19 4.59
CA GLY A 112 2.25 32.20 4.57
C GLY A 112 2.13 31.18 5.69
N MET A 113 1.80 31.62 6.92
CA MET A 113 1.58 30.71 8.04
C MET A 113 0.38 29.78 7.81
N MET A 114 -0.72 30.31 7.25
CA MET A 114 -1.87 29.47 6.88
C MET A 114 -1.51 28.42 5.81
N MET A 115 -0.64 28.77 4.86
CA MET A 115 -0.14 27.82 3.85
C MET A 115 0.73 26.74 4.48
N VAL A 116 1.58 27.09 5.45
CA VAL A 116 2.37 26.13 6.25
C VAL A 116 1.43 25.18 7.00
N ASP A 117 0.41 25.71 7.67
CA ASP A 117 -0.54 24.88 8.43
C ASP A 117 -1.25 23.87 7.51
N ILE A 118 -1.69 24.29 6.32
CA ILE A 118 -2.29 23.39 5.30
C ILE A 118 -1.28 22.32 4.88
N SER A 119 -0.03 22.72 4.64
CA SER A 119 1.03 21.81 4.24
C SER A 119 1.34 20.77 5.31
N ASP A 120 1.40 21.18 6.58
CA ASP A 120 1.67 20.29 7.72
C ASP A 120 0.53 19.29 7.93
N GLU A 121 -0.74 19.73 7.80
CA GLU A 121 -1.90 18.84 7.92
C GLU A 121 -1.88 17.75 6.84
N ILE A 122 -1.61 18.12 5.58
CA ILE A 122 -1.46 17.14 4.48
C ILE A 122 -0.25 16.24 4.73
N SER A 123 0.89 16.81 5.10
CA SER A 123 2.15 16.06 5.32
C SER A 123 1.98 14.99 6.40
N GLY A 124 1.28 15.32 7.49
CA GLY A 124 0.92 14.36 8.52
C GLY A 124 0.02 13.23 8.01
N TRP A 125 -0.92 13.55 7.12
CA TRP A 125 -1.84 12.56 6.57
C TRP A 125 -1.20 11.61 5.57
N LEU A 126 -0.23 12.09 4.76
CA LEU A 126 0.45 11.29 3.74
C LEU A 126 1.09 10.02 4.31
N SER A 127 1.59 10.06 5.55
CA SER A 127 2.14 8.86 6.20
C SER A 127 1.06 7.80 6.45
N THR A 128 -0.12 8.21 6.91
CA THR A 128 -1.27 7.32 7.13
C THR A 128 -1.77 6.73 5.82
N LEU A 129 -1.87 7.55 4.77
CA LEU A 129 -2.31 7.12 3.44
C LEU A 129 -1.32 6.12 2.81
N TRP A 130 -0.01 6.40 2.93
CA TRP A 130 1.03 5.49 2.46
C TRP A 130 0.97 4.16 3.23
N GLU A 131 0.87 4.18 4.55
CA GLU A 131 0.80 2.94 5.34
C GLU A 131 -0.42 2.10 4.93
N ALA A 132 -1.61 2.69 4.90
CA ALA A 132 -2.85 1.98 4.55
C ALA A 132 -2.79 1.39 3.13
N GLY A 133 -2.49 2.23 2.13
CA GLY A 133 -2.58 1.85 0.71
C GLY A 133 -1.39 1.05 0.21
N VAL A 134 -0.18 1.35 0.69
CA VAL A 134 1.07 0.80 0.16
C VAL A 134 1.55 -0.35 1.04
N GLU A 135 1.79 -0.08 2.32
CA GLU A 135 2.36 -1.05 3.26
C GLU A 135 1.35 -2.17 3.55
N LYS A 136 0.12 -1.82 3.94
CA LYS A 136 -0.93 -2.80 4.25
C LYS A 136 -1.68 -3.27 3.00
N GLY A 137 -1.71 -2.47 1.93
CA GLY A 137 -2.44 -2.82 0.72
C GLY A 137 -3.95 -2.82 0.90
N GLN A 138 -4.45 -1.91 1.72
CA GLN A 138 -5.86 -1.78 2.11
C GLN A 138 -6.43 -0.44 1.70
N GLU A 139 -7.77 -0.38 1.69
CA GLU A 139 -8.52 0.84 1.44
C GLU A 139 -8.01 1.61 0.21
N ILE A 140 -7.54 0.89 -0.82
CA ILE A 140 -6.90 1.52 -1.99
C ILE A 140 -7.81 2.58 -2.59
N ASP A 141 -9.11 2.28 -2.65
CA ASP A 141 -10.18 3.16 -3.13
C ASP A 141 -10.29 4.45 -2.27
N LEU A 142 -10.26 4.34 -0.95
CA LEU A 142 -10.30 5.52 -0.07
C LEU A 142 -8.96 6.28 -0.06
N VAL A 143 -7.84 5.58 -0.20
CA VAL A 143 -6.50 6.18 -0.25
C VAL A 143 -6.35 7.05 -1.50
N HIS A 144 -6.76 6.59 -2.67
CA HIS A 144 -6.63 7.42 -3.87
C HIS A 144 -7.61 8.60 -3.86
N GLU A 145 -8.85 8.44 -3.38
CA GLU A 145 -9.78 9.56 -3.13
C GLU A 145 -9.17 10.59 -2.15
N SER A 146 -8.49 10.13 -1.09
CA SER A 146 -7.79 11.00 -0.14
C SER A 146 -6.61 11.74 -0.77
N LEU A 147 -5.88 11.09 -1.68
CA LEU A 147 -4.78 11.71 -2.41
C LEU A 147 -5.28 12.71 -3.47
N GLU A 148 -6.44 12.47 -4.08
CA GLU A 148 -7.11 13.44 -4.95
C GLU A 148 -7.43 14.72 -4.19
N LEU A 149 -8.07 14.59 -3.02
CA LEU A 149 -8.35 15.71 -2.13
C LEU A 149 -7.07 16.50 -1.78
N CYS A 150 -5.97 15.81 -1.45
CA CYS A 150 -4.69 16.48 -1.19
C CYS A 150 -4.24 17.35 -2.38
N VAL A 151 -4.35 16.84 -3.62
CA VAL A 151 -3.99 17.59 -4.83
C VAL A 151 -4.91 18.79 -5.05
N GLU A 152 -6.22 18.61 -4.84
CA GLU A 152 -7.21 19.68 -4.96
C GLU A 152 -6.95 20.82 -3.96
N ILE A 153 -6.73 20.48 -2.69
CA ILE A 153 -6.43 21.45 -1.62
C ILE A 153 -5.16 22.25 -1.93
N VAL A 154 -4.07 21.59 -2.35
CA VAL A 154 -2.84 22.28 -2.74
C VAL A 154 -3.11 23.23 -3.91
N ARG A 155 -3.88 22.82 -4.91
CA ARG A 155 -4.23 23.69 -6.05
C ARG A 155 -5.08 24.87 -5.65
N GLU A 156 -6.05 24.69 -4.77
CA GLU A 156 -6.86 25.80 -4.29
C GLU A 156 -6.02 26.80 -3.49
N ALA A 157 -5.09 26.30 -2.66
CA ALA A 157 -4.16 27.14 -1.91
C ALA A 157 -3.17 27.87 -2.84
N GLU A 158 -2.61 27.22 -3.87
CA GLU A 158 -1.77 27.84 -4.90
C GLU A 158 -2.52 28.95 -5.67
N ASN A 159 -3.81 28.72 -5.96
CA ASN A 159 -4.63 29.62 -6.77
C ASN A 159 -5.47 30.61 -5.92
N CYS A 160 -5.20 30.74 -4.62
CA CYS A 160 -5.98 31.61 -3.73
C CYS A 160 -5.76 33.13 -4.00
N GLY A 161 -4.74 33.48 -4.78
CA GLY A 161 -4.38 34.86 -5.12
C GLY A 161 -3.48 35.54 -4.09
N SER A 162 -2.92 34.77 -3.14
CA SER A 162 -1.88 35.23 -2.23
C SER A 162 -0.68 35.78 -2.99
N ARG A 163 0.04 36.71 -2.36
CA ARG A 163 1.32 37.21 -2.89
C ARG A 163 2.46 36.22 -2.66
N LEU A 164 2.36 35.39 -1.62
CA LEU A 164 3.26 34.26 -1.40
C LEU A 164 2.80 33.09 -2.24
N ASP A 165 3.73 32.48 -2.95
CA ASP A 165 3.48 31.27 -3.72
C ASP A 165 3.47 30.08 -2.75
N PHE A 166 2.38 29.30 -2.77
CA PHE A 166 2.26 28.11 -1.94
C PHE A 166 3.42 27.12 -2.23
N SER A 167 3.89 27.07 -3.47
CA SER A 167 5.01 26.20 -3.86
C SER A 167 6.38 26.61 -3.28
N GLU A 168 6.49 27.84 -2.75
CA GLU A 168 7.66 28.32 -2.01
C GLU A 168 7.58 28.01 -0.50
N THR A 169 6.43 27.52 -0.04
CA THR A 169 6.24 27.12 1.36
C THR A 169 7.02 25.86 1.66
N SER A 170 7.91 25.92 2.65
CA SER A 170 8.64 24.75 3.11
C SER A 170 7.67 23.72 3.67
N CYS A 171 7.93 22.45 3.36
CA CYS A 171 7.08 21.33 3.68
C CYS A 171 7.98 20.19 4.11
N ASP A 172 7.87 19.73 5.36
CA ASP A 172 8.67 18.61 5.88
C ASP A 172 7.81 17.33 5.91
N VAL A 173 7.93 16.52 4.86
CA VAL A 173 7.28 15.20 4.79
C VAL A 173 8.29 14.14 5.19
N THR A 174 7.96 13.40 6.25
CA THR A 174 8.69 12.21 6.69
C THR A 174 7.73 11.04 6.77
N ILE A 175 8.05 9.95 6.06
CA ILE A 175 7.26 8.71 6.09
C ILE A 175 8.17 7.58 6.58
N THR A 176 7.72 6.86 7.61
CA THR A 176 8.37 5.69 8.16
C THR A 176 7.47 4.47 8.05
N ASP A 177 8.04 3.29 7.85
CA ASP A 177 7.27 2.04 7.94
C ASP A 177 6.89 1.72 9.40
N THR A 178 6.06 0.70 9.60
CA THR A 178 5.68 0.25 10.95
C THR A 178 6.82 -0.26 11.84
N SER A 179 8.01 -0.51 11.28
CA SER A 179 9.20 -0.81 12.06
C SER A 179 9.98 0.43 12.52
N GLY A 180 9.53 1.62 12.10
CA GLY A 180 10.19 2.90 12.35
C GLY A 180 11.35 3.18 11.39
N LYS A 181 11.48 2.42 10.29
CA LYS A 181 12.50 2.66 9.27
C LYS A 181 12.05 3.82 8.38
N LEU A 182 12.95 4.77 8.12
CA LEU A 182 12.72 5.85 7.18
C LEU A 182 12.51 5.30 5.75
N ILE A 183 11.39 5.68 5.13
CA ILE A 183 11.02 5.31 3.77
C ILE A 183 11.16 6.49 2.83
N TYR A 184 10.76 7.68 3.27
CA TYR A 184 10.77 8.89 2.46
C TYR A 184 10.99 10.12 3.33
N GLU A 185 11.78 11.05 2.82
CA GLU A 185 12.01 12.37 3.40
C GLU A 185 12.07 13.41 2.29
N ASN A 186 11.30 14.48 2.43
CA ASN A 186 11.35 15.63 1.53
C ASN A 186 11.02 16.91 2.30
N SER A 187 11.85 17.94 2.16
CA SER A 187 11.70 19.23 2.83
C SER A 187 11.32 20.38 1.87
N SER A 188 10.95 20.06 0.63
CA SER A 188 10.92 21.04 -0.47
C SER A 188 9.54 21.37 -1.02
N ASN A 189 8.81 20.37 -1.50
CA ASN A 189 7.58 20.60 -2.26
C ASN A 189 6.56 19.52 -1.94
N LEU A 190 5.41 19.93 -1.41
CA LEU A 190 4.35 19.03 -1.01
C LEU A 190 3.75 18.24 -2.19
N MET A 191 3.58 18.87 -3.34
CA MET A 191 3.07 18.21 -4.55
C MET A 191 4.00 17.08 -5.01
N GLN A 192 5.32 17.25 -4.86
CA GLN A 192 6.28 16.18 -5.12
C GLN A 192 6.13 15.00 -4.16
N SER A 193 5.79 15.25 -2.90
CA SER A 193 5.52 14.21 -1.92
C SER A 193 4.19 13.49 -2.18
N ILE A 194 3.14 14.23 -2.56
CA ILE A 194 1.87 13.64 -3.00
C ILE A 194 2.10 12.75 -4.24
N ALA A 195 2.83 13.24 -5.25
CA ALA A 195 3.15 12.46 -6.45
C ALA A 195 3.99 11.20 -6.12
N TRP A 196 4.89 11.29 -5.14
CA TRP A 196 5.64 10.13 -4.67
C TRP A 196 4.73 9.07 -4.02
N VAL A 197 3.75 9.47 -3.19
CA VAL A 197 2.79 8.52 -2.60
C VAL A 197 1.88 7.90 -3.68
N TRP A 198 1.44 8.68 -4.67
CA TRP A 198 0.73 8.14 -5.84
C TRP A 198 1.54 7.08 -6.58
N LYS A 199 2.84 7.31 -6.79
CA LYS A 199 3.74 6.33 -7.40
C LYS A 199 3.82 5.05 -6.57
N GLU A 200 3.99 5.17 -5.26
CA GLU A 200 4.03 4.03 -4.34
C GLU A 200 2.75 3.19 -4.40
N LEU A 201 1.59 3.85 -4.37
CA LEU A 201 0.28 3.20 -4.44
C LEU A 201 0.11 2.47 -5.77
N LEU A 202 0.42 3.13 -6.89
CA LEU A 202 0.33 2.57 -8.23
C LEU A 202 1.19 1.32 -8.38
N VAL A 203 2.46 1.37 -7.93
CA VAL A 203 3.40 0.25 -8.02
C VAL A 203 2.98 -0.89 -7.10
N SER A 204 2.60 -0.60 -5.85
CA SER A 204 2.13 -1.61 -4.89
C SER A 204 0.89 -2.33 -5.41
N ALA A 205 -0.14 -1.59 -5.85
CA ALA A 205 -1.38 -2.16 -6.38
C ALA A 205 -1.13 -3.04 -7.61
N ALA A 206 -0.32 -2.55 -8.56
CA ALA A 206 0.00 -3.29 -9.78
C ALA A 206 0.82 -4.56 -9.49
N SER A 207 1.78 -4.51 -8.55
CA SER A 207 2.61 -5.68 -8.19
C SER A 207 1.78 -6.80 -7.56
N LYS A 208 0.73 -6.42 -6.82
CA LYS A 208 -0.27 -7.33 -6.23
C LYS A 208 -1.34 -7.77 -7.25
N LYS A 209 -1.14 -7.51 -8.55
CA LYS A 209 -2.04 -7.87 -9.67
C LYS A 209 -3.45 -7.28 -9.52
N ARG A 210 -3.61 -6.18 -8.80
CA ARG A 210 -4.87 -5.44 -8.74
C ARG A 210 -5.04 -4.60 -10.00
N SER A 211 -6.29 -4.27 -10.35
CA SER A 211 -6.54 -3.32 -11.42
C SER A 211 -6.04 -1.94 -10.99
N VAL A 212 -5.32 -1.27 -11.89
CA VAL A 212 -4.80 0.09 -11.66
C VAL A 212 -5.34 1.10 -12.68
N SER A 213 -6.39 0.73 -13.43
CA SER A 213 -6.99 1.59 -14.44
C SER A 213 -7.54 2.89 -13.87
N THR A 214 -8.17 2.82 -12.69
CA THR A 214 -8.72 3.98 -11.99
C THR A 214 -7.59 4.90 -11.56
N LEU A 215 -6.60 4.38 -10.82
CA LEU A 215 -5.40 5.14 -10.41
C LEU A 215 -4.73 5.87 -11.59
N ILE A 216 -4.54 5.19 -12.73
CA ILE A 216 -3.94 5.82 -13.92
C ILE A 216 -4.83 6.94 -14.48
N SER A 217 -6.15 6.71 -14.55
CA SER A 217 -7.12 7.71 -14.99
C SER A 217 -7.10 8.95 -14.11
N ASP A 218 -7.02 8.76 -12.79
CA ASP A 218 -7.01 9.84 -11.82
C ASP A 218 -5.70 10.63 -11.89
N ILE A 219 -4.56 9.95 -11.93
CA ILE A 219 -3.24 10.57 -12.15
C ILE A 219 -3.22 11.41 -13.45
N GLU A 220 -3.88 10.93 -14.51
CA GLU A 220 -4.03 11.66 -15.77
C GLU A 220 -4.98 12.86 -15.66
N HIS A 221 -6.14 12.68 -15.03
CA HIS A 221 -7.14 13.73 -14.81
C HIS A 221 -6.57 14.86 -13.95
N LEU A 222 -5.85 14.49 -12.89
CA LEU A 222 -5.10 15.38 -12.04
C LEU A 222 -3.89 15.98 -12.75
N GLY A 223 -3.48 15.56 -13.94
CA GLY A 223 -2.34 16.17 -14.65
C GLY A 223 -0.97 15.99 -13.95
N ILE A 224 -0.87 15.12 -12.94
CA ILE A 224 0.36 14.82 -12.19
C ILE A 224 1.12 13.62 -12.77
N LYS A 225 0.66 13.07 -13.91
CA LYS A 225 1.27 11.92 -14.58
C LYS A 225 2.78 12.06 -14.75
N LYS A 226 3.25 13.22 -15.19
CA LYS A 226 4.69 13.42 -15.38
C LYS A 226 5.43 13.28 -14.05
N ASP A 227 4.96 13.95 -13.01
CA ASP A 227 5.61 13.95 -11.69
C ASP A 227 5.64 12.55 -11.08
N VAL A 228 4.52 11.81 -11.16
CA VAL A 228 4.43 10.42 -10.69
C VAL A 228 5.43 9.51 -11.44
N TYR A 229 5.50 9.62 -12.76
CA TYR A 229 6.34 8.75 -13.59
C TYR A 229 7.82 9.15 -13.58
N ASP A 230 8.16 10.41 -13.30
CA ASP A 230 9.54 10.87 -13.13
C ASP A 230 10.20 10.22 -11.89
N TYR A 231 9.42 9.68 -10.95
CA TYR A 231 9.91 8.85 -9.85
C TYR A 231 10.11 7.35 -10.21
N LEU A 232 9.73 6.91 -11.40
CA LEU A 232 9.99 5.53 -11.85
C LEU A 232 11.33 5.46 -12.59
N HIS A 233 12.12 4.42 -12.36
CA HIS A 233 13.39 4.21 -13.06
C HIS A 233 13.67 2.73 -13.34
N ARG A 234 14.63 2.46 -14.23
CA ARG A 234 15.03 1.09 -14.63
C ARG A 234 16.06 0.43 -13.69
N GLY A 235 16.24 0.95 -12.47
CA GLY A 235 17.08 0.36 -11.42
C GLY A 235 18.57 0.74 -11.45
N ASP A 236 19.15 1.03 -12.62
CA ASP A 236 20.58 1.41 -12.71
C ASP A 236 20.85 2.85 -12.23
N GLU A 237 19.81 3.68 -12.17
CA GLU A 237 19.88 5.06 -11.73
C GLU A 237 19.66 5.17 -10.22
N LYS A 238 20.58 5.82 -9.51
CA LYS A 238 20.46 6.08 -8.06
C LYS A 238 19.77 7.39 -7.72
N LYS A 239 19.61 8.28 -8.70
CA LYS A 239 19.06 9.62 -8.54
C LYS A 239 18.28 10.02 -9.78
N GLN A 240 17.24 10.81 -9.56
CA GLN A 240 16.50 11.52 -10.59
C GLN A 240 17.38 12.56 -11.29
N ARG A 241 16.89 13.09 -12.42
CA ARG A 241 17.53 14.18 -13.17
C ARG A 241 17.75 15.46 -12.34
N ASN A 242 16.88 15.71 -11.37
CA ASN A 242 16.98 16.85 -10.44
C ASN A 242 17.92 16.57 -9.24
N GLY A 243 18.51 15.37 -9.15
CA GLY A 243 19.41 14.97 -8.07
C GLY A 243 18.74 14.37 -6.84
N LEU A 244 17.41 14.26 -6.82
CA LEU A 244 16.64 13.64 -5.73
C LEU A 244 16.78 12.11 -5.76
N SER A 245 16.62 11.48 -4.59
CA SER A 245 16.55 10.03 -4.45
C SER A 245 15.23 9.49 -5.03
N TYR A 246 15.25 8.27 -5.57
CA TYR A 246 14.03 7.57 -5.99
C TYR A 246 13.23 7.03 -4.80
N TRP A 247 13.89 6.88 -3.64
CA TRP A 247 13.30 6.34 -2.40
C TRP A 247 12.57 5.02 -2.67
N ASP A 248 13.27 4.06 -3.28
CA ASP A 248 12.73 2.75 -3.69
C ASP A 248 13.48 1.58 -3.04
N ASP A 249 14.37 1.84 -2.07
CA ASP A 249 15.15 0.82 -1.37
C ASP A 249 14.28 -0.19 -0.61
N HIS A 250 13.06 0.21 -0.22
CA HIS A 250 12.08 -0.67 0.42
C HIS A 250 11.27 -1.52 -0.57
N TRP A 251 11.39 -1.27 -1.88
CA TRP A 251 10.64 -2.04 -2.88
C TRP A 251 11.09 -3.49 -2.96
N THR A 252 10.09 -4.37 -3.01
CA THR A 252 10.30 -5.80 -3.32
C THR A 252 10.75 -5.98 -4.77
N PRO A 253 11.32 -7.16 -5.12
CA PRO A 253 11.64 -7.48 -6.52
C PRO A 253 10.44 -7.34 -7.47
N GLU A 254 9.24 -7.69 -7.00
CA GLU A 254 7.98 -7.59 -7.76
C GLU A 254 7.59 -6.14 -8.02
N MET A 255 7.74 -5.26 -7.01
CA MET A 255 7.49 -3.83 -7.16
C MET A 255 8.46 -3.20 -8.18
N ARG A 256 9.75 -3.54 -8.10
CA ARG A 256 10.77 -3.07 -9.07
C ARG A 256 10.47 -3.54 -10.50
N ALA A 257 10.12 -4.81 -10.67
CA ALA A 257 9.73 -5.34 -11.98
C ALA A 257 8.47 -4.65 -12.52
N THR A 258 7.50 -4.38 -11.64
CA THR A 258 6.26 -3.67 -11.97
C THR A 258 6.51 -2.23 -12.40
N ALA A 259 7.40 -1.51 -11.72
CA ALA A 259 7.79 -0.15 -12.09
C ALA A 259 8.35 -0.08 -13.52
N ILE A 260 9.22 -1.03 -13.89
CA ILE A 260 9.75 -1.15 -15.26
C ILE A 260 8.62 -1.42 -16.27
N MET A 261 7.69 -2.31 -15.94
CA MET A 261 6.54 -2.59 -16.81
C MET A 261 5.64 -1.37 -17.01
N LEU A 262 5.42 -0.57 -15.96
CA LEU A 262 4.62 0.66 -16.04
C LEU A 262 5.29 1.70 -16.95
N LEU A 263 6.60 1.88 -16.84
CA LEU A 263 7.40 2.73 -17.75
C LEU A 263 7.33 2.26 -19.21
N ASP A 264 7.45 0.95 -19.45
CA ASP A 264 7.40 0.39 -20.81
C ASP A 264 6.02 0.59 -21.46
N LYS A 265 4.94 0.55 -20.68
CA LYS A 265 3.59 0.84 -21.17
C LYS A 265 3.41 2.31 -21.53
N GLN A 266 3.93 3.22 -20.71
CA GLN A 266 3.85 4.66 -20.97
C GLN A 266 4.56 5.05 -22.26
N ASN A 267 5.72 4.46 -22.56
CA ASN A 267 6.49 4.78 -23.77
C ASN A 267 5.89 4.20 -25.06
N LYS A 268 4.87 3.35 -24.96
CA LYS A 268 4.21 2.69 -26.10
C LYS A 268 2.84 3.28 -26.44
N GLY A 269 2.27 4.09 -25.56
CA GLY A 269 1.01 4.83 -25.78
C GLY A 269 1.30 6.24 -26.25
#